data_AF-A0A351SNX6-F1
#
_entry.id   AF-A0A351SNX6-F1
#
_cell.length_a   1.000
_cell.length_b   1.000
_cell.length_c   1.000
_cell.angle_alpha   90.00
_cell.angle_beta   90.00
_cell.angle_gamma   90.00
#
_symmetry.space_group_name_H-M   'P 1'
#
loop_
_entity.id
_entity.type
_entity.pdbx_description
1 polymer ?
#
loop_
_entity_poly.entity_id
_entity_poly.type
_entity_poly.pdbx_seq_one_letter_code
_entity_poly.pdbx_strand_id
1 'polypeptide(L)'
;MPEKIRIVKIDHEYCDYLRKYDSRVSYNAGLKELRPFVGILFRIGDMEYYAPLSSPKAKHANLKNTLDIIKIADGKYGIVNLNNMIPVMEENYTEFKLDFRTEDIAQRKRVFLLQTQLRWLNKNRKRVYDMSFNLYSHYRNNILPRRVKERCCNFPLLEEKCVEYSKEQRQKIFC
;
A
#
# COMPACT_ATOMS: atom_id res chain seq x y z
N MET A 1 -14.64 9.06 10.39
CA MET A 1 -15.11 8.23 9.25
C MET A 1 -13.91 7.79 8.42
N PRO A 2 -13.93 6.62 7.76
CA PRO A 2 -12.85 6.17 6.90
C PRO A 2 -12.54 7.19 5.81
N GLU A 3 -11.26 7.41 5.56
CA GLU A 3 -10.79 8.35 4.55
C GLU A 3 -11.13 7.90 3.13
N LYS A 4 -11.09 8.86 2.21
CA LYS A 4 -11.18 8.56 0.78
C LYS A 4 -9.87 7.89 0.37
N ILE A 5 -9.99 6.70 -0.23
CA ILE A 5 -8.85 5.98 -0.77
C ILE A 5 -8.36 6.71 -2.03
N ARG A 6 -7.04 6.83 -2.13
CA ARG A 6 -6.19 7.34 -3.21
C ARG A 6 -5.31 6.20 -3.73
N ILE A 7 -4.77 6.38 -4.93
CA ILE A 7 -3.73 5.51 -5.50
C ILE A 7 -2.48 6.35 -5.70
N VAL A 8 -1.37 5.93 -5.12
CA VAL A 8 -0.11 6.69 -5.11
C VAL A 8 1.05 5.85 -5.66
N LYS A 9 2.06 6.54 -6.16
CA LYS A 9 3.41 6.02 -6.38
C LYS A 9 4.26 6.46 -5.20
N ILE A 10 4.70 5.50 -4.39
CA ILE A 10 5.66 5.76 -3.30
C ILE A 10 7.06 5.85 -3.91
N ASP A 11 7.88 6.77 -3.40
CA ASP A 11 9.28 6.90 -3.81
C ASP A 11 10.02 5.56 -3.66
N HIS A 12 10.76 5.20 -4.70
CA HIS A 12 11.58 4.00 -4.70
C HIS A 12 12.75 4.10 -3.72
N GLU A 13 13.36 5.27 -3.54
CA GLU A 13 14.47 5.44 -2.59
C GLU A 13 14.01 5.23 -1.16
N TYR A 14 12.81 5.72 -0.83
CA TYR A 14 12.17 5.50 0.46
C TYR A 14 11.86 4.01 0.69
N CYS A 15 11.25 3.34 -0.29
CA CYS A 15 10.99 1.91 -0.20
C CYS A 15 12.28 1.09 -0.08
N ASP A 16 13.33 1.41 -0.83
CA ASP A 16 14.63 0.75 -0.75
C ASP A 16 15.31 0.99 0.60
N TYR A 17 15.16 2.18 1.18
CA TYR A 17 15.57 2.47 2.55
C TYR A 17 14.85 1.55 3.55
N LEU A 18 13.50 1.47 3.51
CA LEU A 18 12.74 0.61 4.43
C LEU A 18 13.10 -0.88 4.26
N ARG A 19 13.41 -1.31 3.03
CA ARG A 19 13.79 -2.70 2.72
C ARG A 19 15.08 -3.15 3.39
N LYS A 20 15.96 -2.22 3.81
CA LYS A 20 17.15 -2.53 4.62
C LYS A 20 16.78 -3.10 5.99
N TYR A 21 15.60 -2.74 6.50
CA TYR A 21 15.10 -3.13 7.82
C TYR A 21 14.04 -4.23 7.74
N ASP A 22 13.26 -4.27 6.65
CA ASP A 22 12.30 -5.33 6.42
C ASP A 22 12.19 -5.71 4.93
N SER A 23 12.69 -6.90 4.59
CA SER A 23 12.69 -7.41 3.21
C SER A 23 11.29 -7.66 2.62
N ARG A 24 10.25 -7.69 3.46
CA ARG A 24 8.83 -7.86 3.06
C ARG A 24 8.24 -6.58 2.47
N VAL A 25 8.89 -5.43 2.65
CA VAL A 25 8.49 -4.18 1.98
C VAL A 25 8.55 -4.40 0.47
N SER A 26 7.48 -4.01 -0.23
CA SER A 26 7.34 -4.27 -1.65
C SER A 26 8.42 -3.56 -2.48
N TYR A 27 9.21 -4.34 -3.22
CA TYR A 27 10.15 -3.79 -4.19
C TYR A 27 9.44 -3.02 -5.32
N ASN A 28 9.82 -1.77 -5.51
CA ASN A 28 9.27 -0.80 -6.45
C ASN A 28 10.37 -0.04 -7.22
N ALA A 29 11.43 -0.72 -7.69
CA ALA A 29 12.43 -0.10 -8.56
C ALA A 29 12.48 -0.75 -9.97
N GLY A 30 13.09 -0.05 -10.93
CA GLY A 30 13.19 -0.45 -12.34
C GLY A 30 11.82 -0.60 -13.01
N LEU A 31 11.57 -1.73 -13.69
CA LEU A 31 10.26 -2.00 -14.33
C LEU A 31 9.07 -2.02 -13.34
N LYS A 32 9.33 -2.06 -12.03
CA LYS A 32 8.32 -2.05 -10.97
C LYS A 32 8.18 -0.69 -10.27
N GLU A 33 8.88 0.34 -10.73
CA GLU A 33 8.80 1.71 -10.19
C GLU A 33 7.40 2.30 -10.26
N LEU A 34 6.61 1.81 -11.21
CA LEU A 34 5.22 2.20 -11.33
C LEU A 34 4.28 1.34 -10.46
N ARG A 35 4.74 0.59 -9.45
CA ARG A 35 3.85 -0.19 -8.59
C ARG A 35 2.90 0.76 -7.85
N PRO A 36 1.58 0.65 -8.04
CA PRO A 36 0.63 1.49 -7.34
C PRO A 36 0.44 0.99 -5.91
N PHE A 37 0.33 1.93 -4.98
CA PHE A 37 -0.07 1.70 -3.60
C PHE A 37 -1.43 2.34 -3.35
N VAL A 38 -2.19 1.77 -2.43
CA VAL A 38 -3.51 2.28 -2.01
C VAL A 38 -3.47 2.71 -0.56
N GLY A 39 -4.07 3.86 -0.30
CA GLY A 39 -4.21 4.48 1.00
C GLY A 39 -4.90 5.83 0.81
N ILE A 40 -5.24 6.57 1.83
CA ILE A 40 -4.82 6.38 3.20
C ILE A 40 -5.68 5.30 3.84
N LEU A 41 -5.04 4.22 4.31
CA LEU A 41 -5.75 3.12 4.96
C LEU A 41 -6.18 3.52 6.37
N PHE A 42 -5.27 4.18 7.10
CA PHE A 42 -5.43 4.82 8.39
C PHE A 42 -4.18 5.69 8.66
N ARG A 43 -4.19 6.47 9.75
CA ARG A 43 -3.04 7.29 10.20
C ARG A 43 -2.55 6.87 11.58
N ILE A 44 -1.25 7.03 11.82
CA ILE A 44 -0.60 6.92 13.13
C ILE A 44 0.27 8.18 13.30
N GLY A 45 -0.22 9.16 14.07
CA GLY A 45 0.35 10.50 14.06
C GLY A 45 0.28 11.09 12.65
N ASP A 46 1.41 11.60 12.16
CA ASP A 46 1.54 12.17 10.81
C ASP A 46 1.76 11.11 9.71
N MET A 47 2.01 9.86 10.09
CA MET A 47 2.24 8.78 9.13
C MET A 47 0.93 8.28 8.53
N GLU A 48 0.91 8.16 7.21
CA GLU A 48 -0.20 7.59 6.45
C GLU A 48 0.15 6.16 6.02
N TYR A 49 -0.77 5.21 6.25
CA TYR A 49 -0.56 3.82 5.85
C TYR A 49 -1.02 3.55 4.43
N TYR A 50 -0.13 2.90 3.66
CA TYR A 50 -0.36 2.50 2.28
C TYR A 50 -0.02 1.02 2.05
N ALA A 51 -0.79 0.33 1.21
CA ALA A 51 -0.54 -1.06 0.84
C ALA A 51 -0.37 -1.24 -0.67
N PRO A 52 0.53 -2.13 -1.13
CA PRO A 52 0.78 -2.35 -2.54
C PRO A 52 -0.37 -3.09 -3.23
N LEU A 53 -0.79 -2.56 -4.38
CA LEU A 53 -1.72 -3.23 -5.29
C LEU A 53 -1.00 -4.31 -6.11
N SER A 54 -1.71 -5.40 -6.37
CA SER A 54 -1.31 -6.43 -7.33
C SER A 54 -2.40 -6.63 -8.37
N SER A 55 -2.03 -6.47 -9.63
CA SER A 55 -2.91 -6.69 -10.79
C SER A 55 -3.56 -8.09 -10.78
N PRO A 56 -4.72 -8.29 -11.43
CA PRO A 56 -5.38 -9.58 -11.53
C PRO A 56 -4.42 -10.69 -12.01
N LYS A 57 -4.48 -11.85 -11.35
CA LYS A 57 -3.80 -13.09 -11.75
C LYS A 57 -4.78 -14.23 -11.57
N ALA A 58 -4.67 -15.28 -12.37
CA ALA A 58 -5.58 -16.45 -12.29
C ALA A 58 -5.71 -17.01 -10.86
N LYS A 59 -4.59 -17.05 -10.12
CA LYS A 59 -4.56 -17.51 -8.72
C LYS A 59 -5.36 -16.65 -7.73
N HIS A 60 -5.70 -15.41 -8.05
CA HIS A 60 -6.41 -14.51 -7.11
C HIS A 60 -7.87 -14.90 -6.89
N ALA A 61 -8.52 -15.46 -7.91
CA ALA A 61 -9.90 -15.96 -7.78
C ALA A 61 -9.97 -17.08 -6.73
N ASN A 62 -9.01 -18.01 -6.80
CA ASN A 62 -8.95 -19.19 -5.94
C ASN A 62 -8.26 -18.95 -4.58
N LEU A 63 -7.71 -17.76 -4.36
CA LEU A 63 -7.02 -17.44 -3.11
C LEU A 63 -8.01 -17.50 -1.94
N LYS A 64 -7.67 -18.12 -0.82
CA LYS A 64 -8.55 -18.10 0.36
C LYS A 64 -8.65 -16.67 0.90
N ASN A 65 -9.80 -16.32 1.46
CA ASN A 65 -9.94 -15.06 2.19
C ASN A 65 -9.07 -15.14 3.45
N THR A 66 -8.12 -14.22 3.58
CA THR A 66 -7.23 -14.12 4.74
C THR A 66 -7.30 -12.71 5.33
N LEU A 67 -6.87 -12.55 6.58
CA LEU A 67 -6.91 -11.27 7.29
C LEU A 67 -6.06 -10.17 6.63
N ASP A 68 -5.07 -10.59 5.85
CA ASP A 68 -4.00 -9.74 5.32
C ASP A 68 -4.13 -9.41 3.83
N ILE A 69 -5.22 -9.81 3.18
CA ILE A 69 -5.44 -9.57 1.76
C ILE A 69 -6.87 -9.08 1.51
N ILE A 70 -7.01 -8.01 0.73
CA ILE A 70 -8.31 -7.58 0.20
C ILE A 70 -8.40 -7.98 -1.26
N LYS A 71 -9.42 -8.75 -1.61
CA LYS A 71 -9.79 -9.04 -2.99
C LYS A 71 -10.67 -7.94 -3.56
N ILE A 72 -10.27 -7.32 -4.67
CA ILE A 72 -11.07 -6.30 -5.36
C ILE A 72 -12.02 -7.01 -6.31
N ALA A 73 -13.32 -6.94 -6.00
CA ALA A 73 -14.39 -7.69 -6.68
C ALA A 73 -14.04 -9.19 -6.80
N ASP A 74 -13.84 -9.84 -5.67
CA ASP A 74 -13.50 -11.27 -5.57
C ASP A 74 -12.22 -11.69 -6.32
N GLY A 75 -11.33 -10.72 -6.56
CA GLY A 75 -10.04 -10.92 -7.21
C GLY A 75 -10.06 -10.60 -8.70
N LYS A 76 -11.24 -10.30 -9.28
CA LYS A 76 -11.42 -9.91 -10.69
C LYS A 76 -10.55 -8.72 -11.07
N TYR A 77 -10.44 -7.75 -10.16
CA TYR A 77 -9.63 -6.54 -10.38
C TYR A 77 -8.33 -6.55 -9.57
N GLY A 78 -7.88 -7.70 -9.09
CA GLY A 78 -6.63 -7.83 -8.34
C GLY A 78 -6.83 -7.80 -6.82
N ILE A 79 -5.74 -7.57 -6.10
CA ILE A 79 -5.70 -7.63 -4.64
C ILE A 79 -4.91 -6.47 -4.04
N VAL A 80 -5.22 -6.13 -2.79
CA VAL A 80 -4.41 -5.28 -1.91
C VAL A 80 -3.69 -6.18 -0.90
N ASN A 81 -2.37 -6.09 -0.81
CA ASN A 81 -1.57 -6.90 0.12
C ASN A 81 -1.35 -6.13 1.43
N LEU A 82 -2.28 -6.25 2.39
CA LEU A 82 -2.22 -5.55 3.66
C LEU A 82 -1.05 -6.01 4.53
N ASN A 83 -0.62 -7.27 4.42
CA ASN A 83 0.60 -7.74 5.08
C ASN A 83 1.83 -6.91 4.66
N ASN A 84 1.84 -6.32 3.47
CA ASN A 84 2.95 -5.50 2.98
C ASN A 84 2.68 -4.00 3.06
N MET A 85 1.73 -3.57 3.90
CA MET A 85 1.51 -2.15 4.13
C MET A 85 2.68 -1.50 4.86
N ILE A 86 2.91 -0.22 4.55
CA ILE A 86 4.00 0.57 5.09
C ILE A 86 3.48 1.95 5.53
N PRO A 87 4.05 2.54 6.60
CA PRO A 87 3.88 3.95 6.90
C PRO A 87 4.60 4.80 5.86
N VAL A 88 4.07 5.98 5.55
CA VAL A 88 4.64 6.92 4.59
C VAL A 88 4.27 8.34 5.03
N MET A 89 5.21 9.28 4.96
CA MET A 89 4.92 10.71 5.09
C MET A 89 4.59 11.32 3.71
N GLU A 90 3.90 12.46 3.70
CA GLU A 90 3.38 13.07 2.47
C GLU A 90 4.45 13.40 1.42
N GLU A 91 5.68 13.69 1.85
CA GLU A 91 6.81 14.00 0.98
C GLU A 91 7.34 12.78 0.20
N ASN A 92 6.99 11.56 0.60
CA ASN A 92 7.55 10.31 0.06
C ASN A 92 6.62 9.61 -0.95
N TYR A 93 5.58 10.28 -1.44
CA TYR A 93 4.72 9.75 -2.50
C TYR A 93 4.18 10.81 -3.44
N THR A 94 3.73 10.37 -4.61
CA THR A 94 2.98 11.18 -5.57
C THR A 94 1.67 10.49 -5.93
N GLU A 95 0.58 11.25 -6.09
CA GLU A 95 -0.69 10.66 -6.53
C GLU A 95 -0.65 10.27 -8.01
N PHE A 96 -1.27 9.14 -8.35
CA PHE A 96 -1.53 8.83 -9.75
C PHE A 96 -2.57 9.78 -10.32
N LYS A 97 -2.18 10.54 -11.34
CA LYS A 97 -3.14 11.23 -12.22
C LYS A 97 -3.85 10.17 -13.05
N LEU A 98 -5.15 9.97 -12.81
CA LEU A 98 -5.97 8.97 -13.51
C LEU A 98 -6.95 9.59 -14.50
N ASP A 99 -6.96 10.91 -14.67
CA ASP A 99 -7.93 11.68 -15.45
C ASP A 99 -7.38 12.15 -16.81
N PHE A 100 -6.42 11.42 -17.38
CA PHE A 100 -5.83 11.75 -18.68
C PHE A 100 -6.22 10.75 -19.76
N ARG A 101 -6.24 11.23 -21.02
CA ARG A 101 -6.43 10.40 -22.21
C ARG A 101 -5.08 10.12 -22.85
N THR A 102 -4.91 8.92 -23.38
CA THR A 102 -3.69 8.49 -24.07
C THR A 102 -4.06 7.58 -25.24
N GLU A 103 -3.31 7.69 -26.32
CA GLU A 103 -3.43 6.82 -27.51
C GLU A 103 -2.75 5.46 -27.31
N ASP A 104 -1.81 5.38 -26.35
CA ASP A 104 -1.19 4.11 -25.95
C ASP A 104 -2.25 3.19 -25.32
N ILE A 105 -2.51 2.08 -26.01
CA ILE A 105 -3.50 1.07 -25.61
C ILE A 105 -3.14 0.42 -24.26
N ALA A 106 -1.86 0.17 -23.99
CA ALA A 106 -1.40 -0.45 -22.75
C ALA A 106 -1.60 0.52 -21.58
N GLN A 107 -1.23 1.79 -21.74
CA GLN A 107 -1.46 2.82 -20.73
C GLN A 107 -2.96 3.05 -20.49
N ARG A 108 -3.77 3.10 -21.54
CA ARG A 108 -5.23 3.23 -21.43
C ARG A 108 -5.85 2.09 -20.62
N LYS A 109 -5.47 0.84 -20.91
CA LYS A 109 -5.93 -0.35 -20.16
C LYS A 109 -5.52 -0.26 -18.69
N ARG A 110 -4.29 0.19 -18.41
CA ARG A 110 -3.77 0.36 -17.06
C ARG A 110 -4.55 1.42 -16.29
N VAL A 111 -4.77 2.60 -16.85
CA VAL A 111 -5.54 3.69 -16.24
C VAL A 111 -6.97 3.23 -15.94
N PHE A 112 -7.63 2.57 -16.90
CA PHE A 112 -8.97 2.03 -16.70
C PHE A 112 -9.06 1.02 -15.55
N LEU A 113 -8.06 0.14 -15.44
CA LEU A 113 -7.97 -0.81 -14.32
C LEU A 113 -7.83 -0.07 -12.97
N LEU A 114 -6.91 0.90 -12.87
CA LEU A 114 -6.69 1.67 -11.64
C LEU A 114 -7.95 2.47 -11.23
N GLN A 115 -8.63 3.10 -12.19
CA GLN A 115 -9.91 3.79 -11.94
C GLN A 115 -11.00 2.83 -11.45
N THR A 116 -11.05 1.61 -12.00
CA THR A 116 -12.03 0.59 -11.59
C THR A 116 -11.73 0.07 -10.17
N GLN A 117 -10.46 -0.18 -9.87
CA GLN A 117 -10.01 -0.54 -8.52
C GLN A 117 -10.33 0.57 -7.52
N LEU A 118 -10.00 1.82 -7.83
CA LEU A 118 -10.24 2.98 -6.97
C LEU A 118 -11.73 3.18 -6.64
N ARG A 119 -12.60 3.05 -7.64
CA ARG A 119 -14.06 3.11 -7.45
C ARG A 119 -14.55 2.02 -6.52
N TRP A 120 -14.08 0.78 -6.71
CA TRP A 120 -14.45 -0.34 -5.86
C TRP A 120 -13.95 -0.14 -4.42
N LEU A 121 -12.69 0.26 -4.24
CA LEU A 121 -12.10 0.50 -2.91
C LEU A 121 -12.84 1.60 -2.16
N ASN A 122 -13.17 2.71 -2.81
CA ASN A 122 -13.92 3.81 -2.19
C ASN A 122 -15.37 3.44 -1.84
N LYS A 123 -16.03 2.61 -2.67
CA LYS A 123 -17.35 2.05 -2.35
C LYS A 123 -17.29 1.13 -1.12
N ASN A 124 -16.16 0.47 -0.89
CA ASN A 124 -15.93 -0.46 0.22
C ASN A 124 -15.03 0.10 1.32
N ARG A 125 -14.86 1.43 1.41
CA ARG A 125 -13.82 2.08 2.25
C ARG A 125 -13.87 1.68 3.73
N LYS A 126 -15.07 1.49 4.29
CA LYS A 126 -15.22 1.03 5.68
C LYS A 126 -14.58 -0.33 5.89
N ARG A 127 -14.86 -1.30 5.01
CA ARG A 127 -14.25 -2.62 5.05
C ARG A 127 -12.73 -2.55 4.87
N VAL A 128 -12.25 -1.71 3.95
CA VAL A 128 -10.81 -1.53 3.72
C VAL A 128 -10.13 -1.01 4.99
N TYR A 129 -10.70 0.02 5.61
CA TYR A 129 -10.22 0.57 6.89
C TYR A 129 -10.24 -0.50 7.99
N ASP A 130 -11.39 -1.13 8.24
CA ASP A 130 -11.56 -2.11 9.32
C ASP A 130 -10.56 -3.26 9.17
N MET A 131 -10.38 -3.81 7.96
CA MET A 131 -9.42 -4.89 7.72
C MET A 131 -7.97 -4.44 7.93
N SER A 132 -7.61 -3.26 7.46
CA SER A 132 -6.24 -2.73 7.57
C SER A 132 -5.88 -2.42 9.02
N PHE A 133 -6.76 -1.71 9.73
CA PHE A 133 -6.53 -1.33 11.12
C PHE A 133 -6.57 -2.55 12.04
N ASN A 134 -7.49 -3.51 11.84
CA ASN A 134 -7.51 -4.73 12.65
C ASN A 134 -6.25 -5.57 12.44
N LEU A 135 -5.73 -5.70 11.21
CA LEU A 135 -4.46 -6.39 10.96
C LEU A 135 -3.32 -5.71 11.73
N TYR A 136 -3.24 -4.38 11.64
CA TYR A 136 -2.26 -3.58 12.38
C TYR A 136 -2.36 -3.78 13.89
N SER A 137 -3.55 -3.57 14.48
CA SER A 137 -3.79 -3.68 15.91
C SER A 137 -3.51 -5.09 16.40
N HIS A 138 -3.92 -6.12 15.66
CA HIS A 138 -3.63 -7.51 16.04
C HIS A 138 -2.14 -7.85 15.95
N TYR A 139 -1.42 -7.27 14.97
CA TYR A 139 0.04 -7.42 14.88
C TYR A 139 0.72 -6.79 16.11
N ARG A 140 0.36 -5.54 16.44
CA ARG A 140 0.88 -4.79 17.59
C ARG A 140 0.65 -5.49 18.92
N ASN A 141 -0.56 -6.04 19.11
CA ASN A 141 -0.95 -6.73 20.33
C ASN A 141 -0.50 -8.20 20.37
N ASN A 142 0.27 -8.66 19.38
CA ASN A 142 0.75 -10.04 19.30
C ASN A 142 -0.35 -11.12 19.32
N ILE A 143 -1.52 -10.82 18.77
CA ILE A 143 -2.68 -11.73 18.70
C ILE A 143 -2.95 -12.26 17.29
N LEU A 144 -2.15 -11.87 16.29
CA LEU A 144 -2.24 -12.45 14.95
C LEU A 144 -1.82 -13.93 14.96
N PRO A 145 -2.53 -14.79 14.19
CA PRO A 145 -2.05 -16.13 13.91
C PRO A 145 -0.62 -16.10 13.35
N ARG A 146 0.26 -16.96 13.86
CA ARG A 146 1.69 -17.01 13.51
C ARG A 146 1.95 -16.93 11.99
N ARG A 147 1.22 -17.74 11.21
CA ARG A 147 1.34 -17.78 9.74
C ARG A 147 0.99 -16.44 9.06
N VAL A 148 0.09 -15.65 9.63
CA VAL A 148 -0.23 -14.31 9.12
C VAL A 148 0.86 -13.33 9.53
N LYS A 149 1.25 -13.37 10.82
CA LYS A 149 2.27 -12.48 11.39
C LYS A 149 3.61 -12.58 10.66
N GLU A 150 4.09 -13.79 10.35
CA GLU A 150 5.36 -14.04 9.64
C GLU A 150 5.42 -13.44 8.23
N ARG A 151 4.26 -13.17 7.62
CA ARG A 151 4.16 -12.56 6.28
C ARG A 151 4.02 -11.04 6.32
N CYS A 152 3.72 -10.47 7.48
CA CYS A 152 3.49 -9.04 7.66
C CYS A 152 4.82 -8.29 7.77
N CYS A 153 4.90 -7.09 7.21
CA CYS A 153 5.95 -6.13 7.55
C CYS A 153 5.94 -5.87 9.07
N ASN A 154 7.10 -5.56 9.62
CA ASN A 154 7.26 -5.20 11.00
C ASN A 154 6.82 -3.74 11.21
N PHE A 155 5.50 -3.54 11.39
CA PHE A 155 4.91 -2.20 11.40
C PHE A 155 5.57 -1.25 12.41
N PRO A 156 5.83 -1.61 13.69
CA PRO A 156 6.52 -0.74 14.63
C PRO A 156 7.92 -0.32 14.17
N LEU A 157 8.69 -1.26 13.62
CA LEU A 157 10.04 -0.97 13.13
C LEU A 157 9.97 -0.01 11.92
N LEU A 158 9.04 -0.22 11.00
CA LEU A 158 8.90 0.67 9.85
C LEU A 158 8.37 2.06 10.23
N GLU A 159 7.58 2.20 11.29
CA GLU A 159 7.18 3.51 11.84
C GLU A 159 8.40 4.29 12.33
N GLU A 160 9.26 3.67 13.12
CA GLU A 160 10.51 4.26 13.60
C GLU A 160 11.37 4.74 12.42
N LYS A 161 11.56 3.88 11.42
CA LYS A 161 12.36 4.18 10.22
C LYS A 161 11.71 5.23 9.33
N CYS A 162 10.39 5.29 9.26
CA CYS A 162 9.69 6.39 8.58
C CYS A 162 10.03 7.75 9.21
N VAL A 163 10.03 7.82 10.53
CA VAL A 163 10.35 9.07 11.25
C VAL A 163 11.83 9.45 11.06
N GLU A 164 12.75 8.49 11.12
CA GLU A 164 14.18 8.71 10.89
C GLU A 164 14.44 9.26 9.48
N TYR A 165 13.89 8.61 8.44
CA TYR A 165 14.05 9.05 7.05
C TYR A 165 13.59 10.49 6.83
N SER A 166 12.41 10.85 7.34
CA SER A 166 11.89 12.23 7.22
C SER A 166 12.68 13.27 8.01
N LYS A 167 13.43 12.87 9.05
CA LYS A 167 14.37 13.77 9.74
C LYS A 167 15.64 14.00 8.90
N GLU A 168 16.19 12.94 8.33
CA GLU A 168 17.38 13.01 7.47
C GLU A 168 17.12 13.85 6.22
N GLN A 169 15.96 13.68 5.57
CA GLN A 169 15.59 14.47 4.39
C GLN A 169 15.47 15.96 4.71
N ARG A 170 14.88 16.32 5.86
CA ARG A 170 14.80 17.72 6.30
C ARG A 170 16.16 18.32 6.57
N GLN A 171 17.08 17.58 7.19
CA GLN A 171 18.44 18.08 7.45
C GLN A 171 19.22 18.37 6.15
N LYS A 172 19.01 17.57 5.10
CA LYS A 172 19.64 17.80 3.78
C LYS A 172 19.14 19.05 3.06
N ILE A 173 17.96 19.56 3.40
CA ILE A 173 17.39 20.78 2.78
C ILE A 173 17.99 22.05 3.38
N PHE A 174 18.50 21.98 4.62
CA PHE A 174 19.09 23.12 5.34
C PHE A 174 20.62 23.18 5.27
N CYS A 175 21.26 22.29 4.51
CA CYS A 175 22.69 22.26 4.22
C CYS A 175 22.92 22.51 2.74
#